data_AF-A0A538KUZ8-F1
#
_entry.id   AF-A0A538KUZ8-F1
#
_cell.length_a   1.000
_cell.length_b   1.000
_cell.length_c   1.000
_cell.angle_alpha   90.00
_cell.angle_beta   90.00
_cell.angle_gamma   90.00
#
_symmetry.space_group_name_H-M   'P 1'
#
loop_
_entity.id
_entity.type
_entity.pdbx_description
1 polymer ?
#
loop_
_entity_poly.entity_id
_entity_poly.type
_entity_poly.pdbx_seq_one_letter_code
_entity_poly.pdbx_strand_id
1 'polypeptide(L)'
;MAASQCSVVRLAGGRRLGLRRWPGEGDPLVLLHGLLDSADGWSDLARHTRRPFLAFDLAGFGRSDHPERPEISAYAGDVVEAFESLNVERWRFAGPVAALWGEHDALVPPAHARGLRAAAPQATVQVWPGMGHHPQRERPRQLAHFVEWHAAAAERRSSPWPALAA
;
A
#
# COMPACT_ATOMS: atom_id res chain seq x y z
N MET A 1 3.19 -21.41 -0.65
CA MET A 1 3.31 -20.03 -1.19
C MET A 1 4.75 -19.79 -1.53
N ALA A 2 5.04 -19.17 -2.67
CA ALA A 2 6.41 -18.87 -3.05
C ALA A 2 6.99 -17.78 -2.12
N ALA A 3 8.29 -17.88 -1.83
CA ALA A 3 8.96 -16.99 -0.89
C ALA A 3 9.00 -15.55 -1.40
N SER A 4 8.87 -14.58 -0.48
CA SER A 4 9.07 -13.17 -0.82
C SER A 4 10.52 -12.91 -1.24
N GLN A 5 10.73 -12.03 -2.20
CA GLN A 5 12.05 -11.56 -2.61
C GLN A 5 12.24 -10.11 -2.18
N CYS A 6 13.40 -9.80 -1.61
CA CYS A 6 13.77 -8.43 -1.26
C CYS A 6 14.78 -7.89 -2.28
N SER A 7 14.51 -6.71 -2.81
CA SER A 7 15.38 -5.99 -3.73
C SER A 7 15.41 -4.50 -3.37
N VAL A 8 16.14 -3.71 -4.15
CA VAL A 8 16.13 -2.24 -4.07
C VAL A 8 15.81 -1.67 -5.44
N VAL A 9 14.98 -0.65 -5.49
CA VAL A 9 14.73 0.20 -6.66
C VAL A 9 15.59 1.43 -6.54
N ARG A 10 16.28 1.82 -7.61
CA ARG A 10 17.06 3.06 -7.65
C ARG A 10 16.19 4.18 -8.22
N LEU A 11 16.05 5.25 -7.47
CA LEU A 11 15.39 6.49 -7.88
C LEU A 11 16.37 7.36 -8.69
N ALA A 12 15.86 8.39 -9.38
CA ALA A 12 16.69 9.45 -9.94
C ALA A 12 17.47 10.15 -8.82
N GLY A 13 18.70 10.54 -9.10
CA GLY A 13 19.64 10.97 -8.06
C GLY A 13 20.31 9.83 -7.28
N GLY A 14 19.97 8.56 -7.55
CA GLY A 14 20.71 7.38 -7.09
C GLY A 14 20.31 6.86 -5.71
N ARG A 15 19.32 7.48 -5.05
CA ARG A 15 18.70 7.00 -3.81
C ARG A 15 18.08 5.62 -3.99
N ARG A 16 18.12 4.80 -2.95
CA ARG A 16 17.55 3.44 -2.94
C ARG A 16 16.24 3.42 -2.17
N LEU A 17 15.26 2.74 -2.74
CA LEU A 17 14.00 2.39 -2.10
C LEU A 17 13.94 0.87 -1.96
N GLY A 18 13.79 0.37 -0.74
CA GLY A 18 13.58 -1.05 -0.46
C GLY A 18 12.26 -1.52 -1.08
N LEU A 19 12.30 -2.68 -1.73
CA LEU A 19 11.13 -3.31 -2.32
C LEU A 19 11.08 -4.77 -1.91
N ARG A 20 9.91 -5.21 -1.46
CA ARG A 20 9.60 -6.62 -1.23
C ARG A 20 8.51 -7.08 -2.16
N ARG A 21 8.79 -8.17 -2.88
CA ARG A 21 7.90 -8.77 -3.86
C ARG A 21 7.41 -10.12 -3.35
N TRP A 22 6.09 -10.32 -3.36
CA TRP A 22 5.52 -11.66 -3.26
C TRP A 22 4.95 -12.04 -4.62
N PRO A 23 5.40 -13.15 -5.22
CA PRO A 23 4.85 -13.61 -6.48
C PRO A 23 3.40 -14.05 -6.31
N GLY A 24 2.63 -13.92 -7.39
CA GLY A 24 1.22 -14.28 -7.44
C GLY A 24 0.68 -14.13 -8.85
N GLU A 25 -0.64 -14.28 -8.99
CA GLU A 25 -1.35 -14.19 -10.27
C GLU A 25 -2.37 -13.04 -10.24
N GLY A 26 -2.54 -12.36 -11.39
CA GLY A 26 -3.44 -11.21 -11.54
C GLY A 26 -2.77 -9.86 -11.27
N ASP A 27 -3.60 -8.81 -11.13
CA ASP A 27 -3.10 -7.45 -10.95
C ASP A 27 -2.43 -7.28 -9.57
N PRO A 28 -1.25 -6.64 -9.52
CA PRO A 28 -0.47 -6.50 -8.31
C PRO A 28 -1.10 -5.49 -7.34
N LEU A 29 -1.01 -5.80 -6.04
CA LEU A 29 -1.25 -4.82 -4.99
C LEU A 29 0.06 -4.11 -4.65
N VAL A 30 0.02 -2.77 -4.68
CA VAL A 30 1.13 -1.94 -4.19
C VAL A 30 0.84 -1.50 -2.77
N LEU A 31 1.75 -1.79 -1.84
CA LEU A 31 1.57 -1.58 -0.42
C LEU A 31 2.60 -0.60 0.13
N LEU A 32 2.13 0.37 0.90
CA LEU A 32 2.95 1.36 1.59
C LEU A 32 2.70 1.21 3.09
N HIS A 33 3.76 1.05 3.89
CA HIS A 33 3.64 0.93 5.33
C HIS A 33 3.50 2.29 6.03
N GLY A 34 3.10 2.28 7.30
CA GLY A 34 3.03 3.48 8.14
C GLY A 34 4.35 3.82 8.86
N LEU A 35 4.35 4.89 9.65
CA LEU A 35 5.52 5.30 10.45
C LEU A 35 6.00 4.16 11.39
N LEU A 36 7.31 3.98 11.52
CA LEU A 36 7.96 2.95 12.36
C LEU A 36 7.70 1.49 11.93
N ASP A 37 7.18 1.26 10.73
CA ASP A 37 7.03 -0.08 10.14
C ASP A 37 8.00 -0.28 8.96
N SER A 38 7.87 -1.40 8.26
CA SER A 38 8.58 -1.70 7.01
C SER A 38 7.72 -2.55 6.08
N ALA A 39 8.22 -2.86 4.88
CA ALA A 39 7.59 -3.80 3.96
C ALA A 39 7.31 -5.17 4.59
N ASP A 40 8.03 -5.58 5.64
CA ASP A 40 7.78 -6.85 6.36
C ASP A 40 6.44 -6.89 7.09
N GLY A 41 5.87 -5.74 7.46
CA GLY A 41 4.57 -5.67 8.15
C GLY A 41 3.42 -6.29 7.35
N TRP A 42 3.60 -6.51 6.04
CA TRP A 42 2.63 -7.11 5.14
C TRP A 42 2.75 -8.64 5.00
N SER A 43 3.75 -9.26 5.62
CA SER A 43 4.03 -10.69 5.47
C SER A 43 2.84 -11.58 5.87
N ASP A 44 2.08 -11.23 6.90
CA ASP A 44 0.89 -11.98 7.31
C ASP A 44 -0.30 -11.78 6.36
N LEU A 45 -0.48 -10.57 5.86
CA LEU A 45 -1.51 -10.28 4.85
C LEU A 45 -1.28 -11.10 3.57
N ALA A 46 -0.03 -11.17 3.11
CA ALA A 46 0.37 -11.90 1.92
C ALA A 46 0.06 -13.42 2.01
N ARG A 47 -0.11 -13.96 3.22
CA ARG A 47 -0.49 -15.37 3.43
C ARG A 47 -1.95 -15.68 3.09
N HIS A 48 -2.76 -14.65 2.91
CA HIS A 48 -4.22 -14.77 2.78
C HIS A 48 -4.77 -14.34 1.42
N THR A 49 -3.89 -14.12 0.43
CA THR A 49 -4.26 -13.82 -0.95
C THR A 49 -3.31 -14.51 -1.94
N ARG A 50 -3.75 -14.61 -3.20
CA ARG A 50 -2.97 -15.14 -4.32
C ARG A 50 -2.43 -14.05 -5.26
N ARG A 51 -2.77 -12.79 -5.01
CA ARG A 51 -2.32 -11.65 -5.83
C ARG A 51 -0.83 -11.38 -5.63
N PRO A 52 -0.12 -10.89 -6.66
CA PRO A 52 1.24 -10.42 -6.48
C PRO A 52 1.26 -9.15 -5.62
N PHE A 53 2.23 -9.04 -4.71
CA PHE A 53 2.40 -7.86 -3.86
C PHE A 53 3.72 -7.16 -4.18
N LEU A 54 3.68 -5.83 -4.21
CA LEU A 54 4.84 -4.94 -4.21
C LEU A 54 4.76 -4.04 -2.98
N ALA A 55 5.49 -4.39 -1.92
CA ALA A 55 5.55 -3.54 -0.72
C ALA A 55 6.85 -2.75 -0.71
N PHE A 56 6.74 -1.42 -0.60
CA PHE A 56 7.89 -0.54 -0.50
C PHE A 56 8.22 -0.23 0.95
N ASP A 57 9.51 -0.22 1.26
CA ASP A 57 10.03 0.48 2.44
C ASP A 57 10.00 1.98 2.14
N LEU A 58 9.22 2.76 2.89
CA LEU A 58 9.23 4.22 2.76
C LEU A 58 10.60 4.78 3.16
N ALA A 59 10.95 5.95 2.63
CA ALA A 59 12.24 6.57 2.87
C ALA A 59 12.58 6.69 4.37
N GLY A 60 13.81 6.33 4.72
CA GLY A 60 14.30 6.27 6.10
C GLY A 60 13.90 5.00 6.88
N PHE A 61 13.20 4.05 6.27
CA PHE A 61 12.83 2.78 6.87
C PHE A 61 13.37 1.58 6.10
N GLY A 62 13.48 0.45 6.78
CA GLY A 62 13.88 -0.82 6.18
C GLY A 62 15.18 -0.73 5.40
N ARG A 63 15.10 -0.99 4.09
CA ARG A 63 16.25 -0.95 3.15
C ARG A 63 16.36 0.35 2.35
N SER A 64 15.51 1.33 2.64
CA SER A 64 15.47 2.61 1.95
C SER A 64 16.45 3.60 2.54
N ASP A 65 17.04 4.42 1.67
CA ASP A 65 17.82 5.57 2.11
C ASP A 65 16.88 6.63 2.74
N HIS A 66 17.45 7.57 3.51
CA HIS A 66 16.69 8.66 4.12
C HIS A 66 16.06 9.60 3.08
N PRO A 67 14.94 10.27 3.41
CA PRO A 67 14.34 11.23 2.51
C PRO A 67 15.23 12.48 2.38
N GLU A 68 15.21 13.11 1.21
CA GLU A 68 15.91 14.39 1.00
C GLU A 68 15.28 15.53 1.82
N ARG A 69 13.96 15.43 2.06
CA ARG A 69 13.18 16.40 2.81
C ARG A 69 12.33 15.68 3.86
N PRO A 70 12.32 16.14 5.12
CA PRO A 70 11.52 15.54 6.18
C PRO A 70 10.06 15.98 6.11
N GLU A 71 9.41 15.76 4.97
CA GLU A 71 8.02 16.14 4.70
C GLU A 71 7.18 14.91 4.36
N ILE A 72 5.92 14.86 4.79
CA ILE A 72 5.00 13.75 4.50
C ILE A 72 4.80 13.58 2.98
N SER A 73 4.79 14.69 2.24
CA SER A 73 4.71 14.73 0.77
C SER A 73 5.87 14.01 0.09
N ALA A 74 7.06 13.97 0.71
CA ALA A 74 8.24 13.33 0.14
C ALA A 74 8.05 11.81 -0.01
N TYR A 75 7.34 11.17 0.93
CA TYR A 75 7.04 9.74 0.84
C TYR A 75 6.20 9.39 -0.39
N ALA A 76 5.21 10.22 -0.73
CA ALA A 76 4.39 10.02 -1.93
C ALA A 76 5.21 10.26 -3.21
N GLY A 77 6.08 11.27 -3.20
CA GLY A 77 6.99 11.56 -4.31
C GLY A 77 7.92 10.39 -4.64
N ASP A 78 8.57 9.81 -3.62
CA ASP A 78 9.50 8.68 -3.80
C ASP A 78 8.81 7.44 -4.41
N VAL A 79 7.54 7.18 -4.06
CA VAL A 79 6.77 6.06 -4.63
C VAL A 79 6.39 6.33 -6.09
N VAL A 80 6.01 7.57 -6.43
CA VAL A 80 5.71 7.96 -7.81
C VAL A 80 6.96 7.81 -8.69
N GLU A 81 8.12 8.21 -8.19
CA GLU A 81 9.40 8.06 -8.89
C GLU A 81 9.83 6.59 -9.03
N ALA A 82 9.55 5.77 -8.02
CA ALA A 82 9.75 4.32 -8.12
C ALA A 82 8.88 3.71 -9.22
N PHE A 83 7.63 4.17 -9.38
CA PHE A 83 6.76 3.76 -10.49
C PHE A 83 7.30 4.19 -11.85
N GLU A 84 7.76 5.43 -11.99
CA GLU A 84 8.42 5.90 -13.22
C GLU A 84 9.64 5.02 -13.56
N SER A 85 10.45 4.66 -12.55
CA SER A 85 11.60 3.76 -12.70
C SER A 85 11.22 2.31 -13.05
N LEU A 86 10.00 1.91 -12.72
CA LEU A 86 9.41 0.60 -13.08
C LEU A 86 8.63 0.66 -14.41
N ASN A 87 8.73 1.76 -15.16
CA ASN A 87 7.99 2.02 -16.41
C ASN A 87 6.46 2.00 -16.24
N VAL A 88 5.96 2.47 -15.10
CA VAL A 88 4.53 2.73 -14.88
C VAL A 88 4.26 4.21 -15.17
N GLU A 89 3.43 4.49 -16.18
CA GLU A 89 3.13 5.86 -16.61
C GLU A 89 2.36 6.67 -15.54
N ARG A 90 2.52 8.00 -15.55
CA ARG A 90 1.76 8.91 -14.67
C ARG A 90 0.26 8.77 -14.91
N TRP A 91 -0.48 8.63 -13.81
CA TRP A 91 -1.91 8.36 -13.81
C TRP A 91 -2.66 9.42 -13.02
N ARG A 92 -3.83 9.81 -13.52
CA ARG A 92 -4.85 10.51 -12.73
C ARG A 92 -5.74 9.45 -12.09
N PHE A 93 -5.75 9.38 -10.77
CA PHE A 93 -6.61 8.44 -10.08
C PHE A 93 -8.06 8.94 -10.01
N ALA A 94 -8.94 8.30 -10.78
CA ALA A 94 -10.40 8.45 -10.69
C ALA A 94 -11.08 7.16 -10.18
N GLY A 95 -10.29 6.23 -9.64
CA GLY A 95 -10.76 4.93 -9.19
C GLY A 95 -11.47 4.97 -7.83
N PRO A 96 -12.04 3.83 -7.41
CA PRO A 96 -12.70 3.73 -6.11
C PRO A 96 -11.69 3.86 -4.96
N VAL A 97 -12.07 4.60 -3.91
CA VAL A 97 -11.33 4.68 -2.65
C VAL A 97 -12.02 3.79 -1.63
N ALA A 98 -11.24 2.97 -0.92
CA ALA A 98 -11.71 2.22 0.24
C ALA A 98 -10.77 2.48 1.42
N ALA A 99 -11.35 2.69 2.60
CA ALA A 99 -10.61 2.94 3.82
C ALA A 99 -11.18 2.16 5.00
N LEU A 100 -10.30 1.82 5.92
CA LEU A 100 -10.58 1.02 7.09
C LEU A 100 -9.92 1.68 8.31
N TRP A 101 -10.68 1.78 9.41
CA TRP A 101 -10.19 2.16 10.73
C TRP A 101 -10.51 1.09 11.76
N GLY A 102 -9.73 1.04 12.85
CA GLY A 102 -10.12 0.35 14.05
C GLY A 102 -10.85 1.26 15.01
N GLU A 103 -11.90 0.77 15.65
CA GLU A 103 -12.67 1.53 16.65
C GLU A 103 -11.80 2.07 17.80
N HIS A 104 -10.79 1.30 18.21
CA HIS A 104 -9.87 1.62 19.31
C HIS A 104 -8.53 2.17 18.82
N ASP A 105 -8.48 2.71 17.60
CA ASP A 105 -7.27 3.34 17.08
C ASP A 105 -6.93 4.61 17.89
N ALA A 106 -5.92 4.50 18.75
CA ALA A 106 -5.44 5.61 19.56
C ALA A 106 -4.43 6.51 18.84
N LEU A 107 -3.86 6.06 17.71
CA LEU A 107 -2.88 6.82 16.94
C LEU A 107 -3.55 7.73 15.93
N VAL A 108 -4.53 7.20 15.19
CA VAL A 108 -5.35 7.95 14.23
C VAL A 108 -6.82 7.67 14.50
N PRO A 109 -7.44 8.37 15.47
CA PRO A 109 -8.81 8.10 15.88
C PRO A 109 -9.81 8.08 14.71
N PRO A 110 -10.85 7.22 14.73
CA PRO A 110 -11.85 7.09 13.65
C PRO A 110 -12.55 8.40 13.27
N ALA A 111 -12.53 9.42 14.13
CA ALA A 111 -13.01 10.76 13.82
C ALA A 111 -12.35 11.37 12.55
N HIS A 112 -11.11 11.01 12.23
CA HIS A 112 -10.40 11.46 11.03
C HIS A 112 -11.06 10.98 9.73
N ALA A 113 -11.86 9.91 9.77
CA ALA A 113 -12.62 9.45 8.62
C ALA A 113 -13.59 10.51 8.08
N ARG A 114 -13.98 11.52 8.89
CA ARG A 114 -14.76 12.65 8.42
C ARG A 114 -14.01 13.47 7.36
N GLY A 115 -12.70 13.70 7.55
CA GLY A 115 -11.87 14.41 6.59
C GLY A 115 -11.78 13.66 5.27
N LEU A 116 -11.60 12.34 5.32
CA LEU A 116 -11.62 11.49 4.13
C LEU A 116 -12.97 11.56 3.41
N ARG A 117 -14.09 11.43 4.13
CA ARG A 117 -15.43 11.51 3.52
C ARG A 117 -15.71 12.88 2.89
N ALA A 118 -15.15 13.96 3.44
CA ALA A 118 -15.26 15.29 2.86
C ALA A 118 -14.43 15.42 1.57
N ALA A 119 -13.20 14.87 1.56
CA ALA A 119 -12.28 14.95 0.41
C ALA A 119 -12.62 13.96 -0.72
N ALA A 120 -13.15 12.79 -0.36
CA ALA A 120 -13.54 11.73 -1.28
C ALA A 120 -14.91 11.16 -0.87
N PRO A 121 -16.03 11.83 -1.22
CA PRO A 121 -17.38 11.38 -0.86
C PRO A 121 -17.74 9.99 -1.42
N GLN A 122 -17.09 9.57 -2.51
CA GLN A 122 -17.22 8.24 -3.10
C GLN A 122 -16.50 7.13 -2.32
N ALA A 123 -15.71 7.48 -1.30
CA ALA A 123 -14.91 6.51 -0.56
C ALA A 123 -15.81 5.56 0.25
N THR A 124 -15.56 4.25 0.12
CA THR A 124 -16.11 3.28 1.08
C THR A 124 -15.28 3.35 2.35
N VAL A 125 -15.92 3.56 3.50
CA VAL A 125 -15.23 3.67 4.79
C VAL A 125 -15.83 2.70 5.79
N GLN A 126 -15.01 1.79 6.33
CA GLN A 126 -15.39 0.86 7.39
C GLN A 126 -14.65 1.19 8.70
N VAL A 127 -15.32 1.01 9.83
CA VAL A 127 -14.70 1.00 11.16
C VAL A 127 -14.93 -0.37 11.76
N TRP A 128 -13.87 -1.06 12.15
CA TRP A 128 -13.98 -2.42 12.71
C TRP A 128 -14.05 -2.38 14.24
N PRO A 129 -15.13 -2.93 14.83
CA PRO A 129 -15.31 -2.93 16.28
C PRO A 129 -14.18 -3.67 16.99
N GLY A 130 -13.69 -3.10 18.09
CA GLY A 130 -12.65 -3.68 18.94
C GLY A 130 -11.27 -3.86 18.28
N MET A 131 -11.00 -3.22 17.14
CA MET A 131 -9.67 -3.22 16.50
C MET A 131 -8.90 -1.95 16.85
N GLY A 132 -7.59 -2.06 17.03
CA GLY A 132 -6.66 -0.95 17.15
C GLY A 132 -6.18 -0.42 15.79
N HIS A 133 -4.92 -0.02 15.73
CA HIS A 133 -4.34 0.73 14.61
C HIS A 133 -3.80 -0.16 13.47
N HIS A 134 -3.44 -1.42 13.73
CA HIS A 134 -2.66 -2.24 12.79
C HIS A 134 -3.48 -3.43 12.28
N PRO A 135 -4.43 -3.23 11.33
CA PRO A 135 -5.27 -4.30 10.81
C PRO A 135 -4.46 -5.46 10.22
N GLN A 136 -3.28 -5.18 9.63
CA GLN A 136 -2.40 -6.18 9.03
C GLN A 136 -1.75 -7.12 10.06
N ARG A 137 -1.69 -6.72 11.33
CA ARG A 137 -1.17 -7.55 12.44
C ARG A 137 -2.30 -8.11 13.29
N GLU A 138 -3.32 -7.31 13.53
CA GLU A 138 -4.44 -7.67 14.42
C GLU A 138 -5.45 -8.60 13.75
N ARG A 139 -5.75 -8.36 12.46
CA ARG A 139 -6.80 -9.10 11.71
C ARG A 139 -6.40 -9.37 10.25
N PRO A 140 -5.23 -9.99 9.99
CA PRO A 140 -4.66 -10.14 8.64
C PRO A 140 -5.61 -10.84 7.65
N ARG A 141 -6.33 -11.87 8.08
CA ARG A 141 -7.29 -12.58 7.23
C ARG A 141 -8.50 -11.72 6.86
N GLN A 142 -9.02 -10.93 7.81
CA GLN A 142 -10.14 -10.02 7.55
C GLN A 142 -9.69 -8.87 6.63
N LEU A 143 -8.48 -8.35 6.84
CA LEU A 143 -7.86 -7.35 5.96
C LEU A 143 -7.68 -7.88 4.53
N ALA A 144 -7.20 -9.11 4.37
CA ALA A 144 -7.09 -9.72 3.04
C ALA A 144 -8.44 -9.75 2.33
N HIS A 145 -9.50 -10.19 3.02
CA HIS A 145 -10.84 -10.21 2.43
C HIS A 145 -11.33 -8.82 2.02
N PHE A 146 -11.13 -7.81 2.87
CA PHE A 146 -11.47 -6.42 2.56
C PHE A 146 -10.73 -5.91 1.32
N VAL A 147 -9.43 -6.14 1.25
CA VAL A 147 -8.58 -5.73 0.13
C VAL A 147 -9.01 -6.43 -1.16
N GLU A 148 -9.21 -7.75 -1.14
CA GLU A 148 -9.65 -8.52 -2.30
C GLU A 148 -11.01 -8.06 -2.83
N TRP A 149 -11.96 -7.82 -1.93
CA TRP A 149 -13.29 -7.33 -2.29
C TRP A 149 -13.21 -6.01 -3.06
N HIS A 150 -12.39 -5.07 -2.57
CA HIS A 150 -12.24 -3.76 -3.17
C HIS A 150 -11.38 -3.77 -4.44
N ALA A 151 -10.32 -4.58 -4.49
CA ALA A 151 -9.50 -4.76 -5.69
C ALA A 151 -10.34 -5.33 -6.84
N ALA A 152 -11.09 -6.41 -6.60
CA ALA A 152 -11.97 -6.99 -7.61
C ALA A 152 -13.05 -6.00 -8.09
N ALA A 153 -13.54 -5.11 -7.21
CA ALA A 153 -14.47 -4.07 -7.58
C ALA A 153 -13.86 -2.96 -8.44
N ALA A 154 -12.57 -2.66 -8.25
CA ALA A 154 -11.81 -1.71 -9.05
C ALA A 154 -11.52 -2.27 -10.45
N GLU A 155 -11.07 -3.51 -10.55
CA GLU A 155 -10.73 -4.18 -11.83
C GLU A 155 -11.91 -4.22 -12.81
N ARG A 156 -13.14 -4.42 -12.31
CA ARG A 156 -14.35 -4.37 -13.14
C ARG A 156 -14.62 -3.00 -13.78
N ARG A 157 -13.93 -1.95 -13.34
CA ARG A 157 -14.15 -0.55 -13.73
C ARG A 157 -12.94 0.07 -14.44
N SER A 158 -11.81 -0.63 -14.55
CA SER A 158 -10.56 -0.10 -15.09
C SER A 158 -10.10 -0.85 -16.35
N SER A 159 -9.30 -0.16 -17.17
CA SER A 159 -8.47 -0.78 -18.21
C SER A 159 -7.37 -1.65 -17.57
N PRO A 160 -6.86 -2.69 -18.26
CA PRO A 160 -5.85 -3.59 -17.70
C PRO A 160 -4.57 -2.85 -17.28
N TRP A 161 -3.95 -3.33 -16.20
CA TRP A 161 -2.68 -2.81 -15.69
C TRP A 161 -1.54 -3.04 -16.70
N PRO A 162 -0.61 -2.08 -16.90
CA PRO A 162 0.56 -2.31 -17.75
C PRO A 162 1.42 -3.44 -17.18
N ALA A 163 1.91 -4.35 -18.03
CA ALA A 163 2.80 -5.41 -17.58
C ALA A 163 4.05 -4.81 -16.91
N LEU A 164 4.32 -5.21 -15.67
CA LEU A 164 5.55 -4.83 -14.98
C LEU A 164 6.73 -5.53 -15.69
N ALA A 165 7.67 -4.76 -16.23
CA ALA A 165 8.88 -5.32 -16.82
C ALA A 165 9.69 -6.08 -15.76
N ALA A 166 10.14 -7.29 -16.12
CA ALA A 166 10.88 -8.22 -15.26
C ALA A 166 12.25 -7.69 -14.84
#